data_AF-A0A8D8N2U2-F1
#
_entry.id   AF-A0A8D8N2U2-F1
#
_cell.length_a   1.000
_cell.length_b   1.000
_cell.length_c   1.000
_cell.angle_alpha   90.00
_cell.angle_beta   90.00
_cell.angle_gamma   90.00
#
_symmetry.space_group_name_H-M   'P 1'
#
loop_
_entity.id
_entity.type
_entity.pdbx_description
1 polymer ?
#
loop_
_entity_poly.entity_id
_entity_poly.type
_entity_poly.pdbx_seq_one_letter_code
_entity_poly.pdbx_strand_id
1 'polypeptide(L)'
;VMTSISFGIDVDSVKDPQNDFFQNGKSFTNTEGIQGFKFFLATMIPEYIFTFLRIRLTPAPVAKFYETVVTCSIKSREEKKVIRPDFIHLLMQARKNILQEDQSDRNLESAGFSTVPEHLQSSPSDLV
;
A
#
# COMPACT_ATOMS: atom_id res chain seq x y z
N VAL A 1 3.35 11.70 9.96
CA VAL A 1 3.01 12.36 8.67
C VAL A 1 2.67 11.35 7.58
N MET A 2 3.62 10.50 7.12
CA MET A 2 3.36 9.52 6.05
C MET A 2 2.16 8.61 6.34
N THR A 3 1.99 8.13 7.57
CA THR A 3 0.86 7.28 7.99
C THR A 3 -0.51 7.89 7.70
N SER A 4 -0.66 9.21 7.87
CA SER A 4 -1.91 9.90 7.62
C SER A 4 -2.19 10.04 6.12
N ILE A 5 -1.17 10.17 5.28
CA ILE A 5 -1.32 10.25 3.82
C ILE A 5 -1.59 8.86 3.22
N SER A 6 -0.89 7.83 3.70
CA SER A 6 -0.96 6.50 3.08
C SER A 6 -2.10 5.63 3.61
N PHE A 7 -2.38 5.67 4.92
CA PHE A 7 -3.39 4.82 5.56
C PHE A 7 -4.65 5.59 6.00
N GLY A 8 -4.57 6.93 5.98
CA GLY A 8 -5.61 7.82 6.48
C GLY A 8 -5.90 7.70 7.95
N ILE A 9 -4.84 7.46 8.72
CA ILE A 9 -4.90 7.35 10.17
C ILE A 9 -3.93 8.35 10.76
N ASP A 10 -4.41 9.11 11.72
CA ASP A 10 -3.59 10.06 12.45
C ASP A 10 -2.89 9.33 13.60
N VAL A 11 -1.57 9.19 13.46
CA VAL A 11 -0.67 8.64 14.47
C VAL A 11 0.41 9.69 14.76
N ASP A 12 0.53 10.11 16.01
CA ASP A 12 1.59 11.03 16.46
C ASP A 12 2.87 10.27 16.77
N SER A 13 3.52 9.75 15.72
CA SER A 13 4.76 8.99 15.84
C SER A 13 5.99 9.86 16.19
N VAL A 14 5.83 11.18 16.21
CA VAL A 14 6.92 12.12 16.55
C VAL A 14 7.01 12.28 18.07
N LYS A 15 5.87 12.42 18.75
CA LYS A 15 5.83 12.55 20.21
C LYS A 15 5.79 11.22 20.93
N ASP A 16 5.15 10.21 20.34
CA ASP A 16 5.05 8.89 20.94
C ASP A 16 5.85 7.86 20.13
N PRO A 17 7.13 7.61 20.45
CA PRO A 17 7.94 6.59 19.78
C PRO A 17 7.55 5.15 20.18
N GLN A 18 6.63 4.95 21.12
CA GLN A 18 6.15 3.63 21.53
C GLN A 18 4.82 3.25 20.88
N ASN A 19 4.31 4.07 19.95
CA ASN A 19 3.09 3.75 19.23
C ASN A 19 3.22 2.43 18.43
N ASP A 20 2.12 1.69 18.35
CA ASP A 20 2.08 0.38 17.69
C ASP A 20 2.50 0.45 16.21
N PHE A 21 2.20 1.56 15.53
CA PHE A 21 2.52 1.72 14.12
C PHE A 21 4.05 1.79 13.89
N PHE A 22 4.76 2.49 14.77
CA PHE A 22 6.22 2.60 14.73
C PHE A 22 6.90 1.32 15.21
N GLN A 23 6.40 0.69 16.28
CA GLN A 23 6.96 -0.56 16.78
C GLN A 23 6.82 -1.69 15.75
N ASN A 24 5.63 -1.88 15.18
CA ASN A 24 5.41 -2.87 14.12
C ASN A 24 6.21 -2.55 12.86
N GLY A 25 6.37 -1.27 12.51
CA GLY A 25 7.23 -0.83 11.41
C GLY A 25 8.70 -1.18 11.64
N LYS A 26 9.20 -0.97 12.86
CA LYS A 26 10.56 -1.35 13.25
C LYS A 26 10.78 -2.87 13.17
N SER A 27 9.80 -3.66 13.62
CA SER A 27 9.85 -5.13 13.48
C SER A 27 9.74 -5.59 12.02
N PHE A 28 9.02 -4.84 11.18
CA PHE A 28 8.93 -5.11 9.74
C PHE A 28 10.28 -4.93 9.04
N THR A 29 10.95 -3.81 9.32
CA THR A 29 12.24 -3.46 8.71
C THR A 29 13.44 -4.07 9.41
N ASN A 30 13.23 -4.89 10.46
CA ASN A 30 14.32 -5.51 11.16
C ASN A 30 15.01 -6.55 10.26
N THR A 31 16.25 -6.27 9.89
CA THR A 31 17.09 -7.14 9.07
C THR A 31 18.07 -7.97 9.89
N GLU A 32 17.93 -7.97 11.22
CA GLU A 32 18.80 -8.77 12.09
C GLU A 32 18.33 -10.22 12.21
N GLY A 33 19.28 -11.13 12.43
CA GLY A 33 19.04 -12.55 12.73
C GLY A 33 18.30 -13.31 11.62
N ILE A 34 17.28 -14.07 12.00
CA ILE A 34 16.54 -14.99 11.12
C ILE A 34 15.79 -14.22 10.02
N GLN A 35 15.30 -13.01 10.29
CA GLN A 35 14.56 -12.20 9.32
C GLN A 35 15.49 -11.67 8.23
N GLY A 36 16.68 -11.20 8.61
CA GLY A 36 17.75 -10.86 7.66
C GLY A 36 18.17 -12.05 6.80
N PHE A 37 18.35 -13.22 7.42
CA PHE A 37 18.69 -14.44 6.68
C PHE A 37 17.60 -14.82 5.66
N LYS A 38 16.32 -14.75 6.03
CA LYS A 38 15.21 -14.97 5.10
C LYS A 38 15.23 -13.98 3.92
N PHE A 39 15.56 -12.71 4.19
CA PHE A 39 15.63 -11.68 3.15
C PHE A 39 16.82 -11.94 2.20
N PHE A 40 17.99 -12.26 2.74
CA PHE A 40 19.15 -12.67 1.97
C PHE A 40 18.86 -13.89 1.10
N LEU A 41 18.20 -14.90 1.68
CA LEU A 41 17.79 -16.09 0.96
C LEU A 41 16.79 -15.78 -0.14
N ALA A 42 15.90 -14.79 0.04
CA ALA A 42 14.95 -14.35 -0.98
C ALA A 42 15.61 -13.63 -2.15
N THR A 43 16.78 -13.01 -1.94
CA THR A 43 17.58 -12.44 -3.02
C THR A 43 18.39 -13.52 -3.77
N MET A 44 18.81 -14.58 -3.08
CA MET A 44 19.67 -15.62 -3.65
C MET A 44 18.90 -16.78 -4.28
N ILE A 45 17.73 -17.14 -3.75
CA ILE A 45 16.94 -18.30 -4.19
C ILE A 45 15.73 -17.83 -5.02
N PRO A 46 15.40 -18.51 -6.14
CA PRO A 46 14.22 -18.22 -6.96
C PRO A 46 12.89 -18.27 -6.19
N GLU A 47 11.95 -17.39 -6.56
CA GLU A 47 10.63 -17.23 -5.93
C GLU A 47 9.78 -18.51 -5.88
N TYR A 48 9.97 -19.42 -6.85
CA TYR A 48 9.26 -20.70 -6.90
C TYR A 48 9.49 -21.55 -5.63
N ILE A 49 10.70 -21.49 -5.07
CA ILE A 49 11.05 -22.26 -3.87
C ILE A 49 10.40 -21.65 -2.63
N PHE A 50 10.33 -20.32 -2.55
CA PHE A 50 9.60 -19.62 -1.49
C PHE A 50 8.10 -19.91 -1.53
N THR A 51 7.53 -19.97 -2.73
CA THR A 51 6.11 -20.25 -2.95
C THR A 51 5.80 -21.71 -2.58
N PHE A 52 6.66 -22.65 -2.99
CA PHE A 52 6.52 -24.07 -2.64
C PHE A 52 6.63 -24.30 -1.13
N LEU A 53 7.61 -23.68 -0.48
CA LEU A 53 7.90 -23.86 0.94
C LEU A 53 7.07 -22.94 1.86
N ARG A 54 6.20 -22.09 1.28
CA ARG A 54 5.33 -21.11 1.97
C ARG A 54 6.07 -20.27 3.02
N ILE A 55 7.31 -19.90 2.73
CA ILE A 55 8.11 -19.07 3.64
C ILE A 55 7.59 -17.64 3.58
N ARG A 56 7.10 -17.14 4.72
CA ARG A 56 6.75 -15.73 4.89
C ARG A 56 7.99 -14.94 5.29
N LEU A 57 8.34 -13.93 4.48
CA LEU A 57 9.40 -12.96 4.80
C LEU A 57 8.96 -12.07 5.97
N THR A 58 7.71 -11.61 5.92
CA THR A 58 7.13 -10.74 6.94
C THR A 58 6.64 -11.55 8.15
N PRO A 59 6.91 -11.09 9.39
CA PRO A 59 6.31 -11.67 10.58
C PRO A 59 4.77 -11.64 10.52
N ALA A 60 4.13 -12.78 10.80
CA ALA A 60 2.68 -12.90 10.81
C ALA A 60 1.93 -11.85 11.67
N PRO A 61 2.38 -11.50 12.91
CA PRO A 61 1.66 -10.50 13.71
C PRO A 61 1.68 -9.11 13.07
N VAL A 62 2.82 -8.74 12.49
CA VAL A 62 3.00 -7.45 11.80
C VAL A 62 2.11 -7.37 10.56
N ALA A 63 2.08 -8.44 9.75
CA ALA A 63 1.20 -8.51 8.58
C ALA A 63 -0.27 -8.35 8.96
N LYS A 64 -0.72 -9.06 10.01
CA LYS A 64 -2.09 -8.98 10.51
C LYS A 64 -2.46 -7.59 11.02
N PHE A 65 -1.52 -6.90 11.68
CA PHE A 65 -1.73 -5.51 12.13
C PHE A 65 -2.05 -4.59 10.96
N TYR A 66 -1.20 -4.52 9.94
CA TYR A 66 -1.40 -3.65 8.78
C TYR A 66 -2.64 -4.04 7.96
N GLU A 67 -2.92 -5.33 7.81
CA GLU A 67 -4.14 -5.82 7.16
C GLU A 67 -5.40 -5.36 7.90
N THR A 68 -5.41 -5.46 9.24
CA THR A 68 -6.53 -5.02 10.07
C THR A 68 -6.72 -3.51 9.95
N VAL A 69 -5.62 -2.76 10.02
CA VAL A 69 -5.60 -1.31 9.89
C VAL A 69 -6.23 -0.86 8.56
N VAL A 70 -5.78 -1.42 7.43
CA VAL A 70 -6.29 -1.07 6.10
C VAL A 70 -7.76 -1.49 5.95
N THR A 71 -8.10 -2.71 6.37
CA THR A 71 -9.46 -3.24 6.29
C THR A 71 -10.46 -2.38 7.07
N CYS A 72 -10.12 -2.02 8.31
CA CYS A 72 -10.92 -1.11 9.13
C CYS A 72 -11.05 0.28 8.49
N SER A 73 -9.96 0.79 7.91
CA SER A 73 -9.93 2.06 7.19
C SER A 73 -10.88 2.07 5.98
N ILE A 74 -10.89 1.00 5.19
CA ILE A 74 -11.79 0.86 4.03
C ILE A 74 -13.23 0.75 4.50
N LYS A 75 -13.51 -0.14 5.46
CA LYS A 75 -14.86 -0.39 5.98
C LYS A 75 -15.49 0.87 6.57
N SER A 76 -14.75 1.61 7.40
CA SER A 76 -15.23 2.87 8.00
C SER A 76 -15.59 3.91 6.93
N ARG A 77 -14.83 3.98 5.83
CA ARG A 77 -15.12 4.90 4.71
C ARG A 77 -16.34 4.46 3.90
N GLU A 78 -16.52 3.18 3.65
CA GLU A 78 -17.67 2.64 2.93
C GLU A 78 -18.97 2.84 3.73
N GLU A 79 -18.95 2.58 5.03
CA GLU A 79 -20.12 2.74 5.92
C GLU A 79 -20.53 4.20 6.10
N LYS A 80 -19.55 5.07 6.36
CA LYS A 80 -19.80 6.49 6.66
C LYS A 80 -19.85 7.37 5.42
N LYS A 81 -19.54 6.83 4.23
CA LYS A 81 -19.43 7.55 2.96
C LYS A 81 -18.48 8.75 3.03
N VAL A 82 -17.40 8.62 3.79
CA VAL A 82 -16.40 9.68 3.96
C VAL A 82 -15.41 9.64 2.79
N ILE A 83 -15.29 10.77 2.09
CA ILE A 83 -14.29 10.98 1.04
C ILE A 83 -13.11 11.70 1.67
N ARG A 84 -11.92 11.09 1.58
CA ARG A 84 -10.65 11.66 2.02
C ARG A 84 -9.64 11.41 0.91
N PRO A 85 -9.11 12.45 0.24
CA PRO A 85 -8.22 12.29 -0.92
C PRO A 85 -6.83 11.82 -0.47
N ASP A 86 -6.73 10.55 -0.10
CA ASP A 86 -5.53 9.85 0.37
C ASP A 86 -5.29 8.57 -0.47
N PHE A 87 -4.17 7.88 -0.25
CA PHE A 87 -3.84 6.70 -1.06
C PHE A 87 -4.88 5.58 -0.94
N ILE A 88 -5.51 5.39 0.23
CA ILE A 88 -6.58 4.40 0.38
C ILE A 88 -7.76 4.74 -0.53
N HIS A 89 -8.13 6.02 -0.61
CA HIS A 89 -9.23 6.45 -1.47
C HIS A 89 -8.93 6.24 -2.95
N LEU A 90 -7.71 6.58 -3.40
CA LEU A 90 -7.26 6.30 -4.76
C LEU A 90 -7.31 4.80 -5.07
N LEU A 91 -6.82 3.95 -4.18
CA LEU A 91 -6.86 2.50 -4.34
C LEU A 91 -8.30 1.94 -4.35
N MET A 92 -9.21 2.53 -3.56
CA MET A 92 -10.64 2.15 -3.60
C MET A 92 -11.30 2.54 -4.92
N GLN A 93 -10.95 3.67 -5.51
CA GLN A 93 -11.42 4.09 -6.83
C GLN A 93 -10.84 3.19 -7.94
N ALA A 94 -9.54 2.91 -7.91
CA ALA A 94 -8.86 1.99 -8.82
C ALA A 94 -9.51 0.60 -8.79
N ARG A 95 -9.77 0.05 -7.60
CA ARG A 95 -10.45 -1.24 -7.42
C ARG A 95 -11.84 -1.27 -8.09
N LYS A 96 -12.51 -0.12 -8.16
CA LYS A 96 -13.84 0.04 -8.76
C LYS A 96 -13.77 0.47 -10.24
N ASN A 97 -12.58 0.63 -10.82
CA ASN A 97 -12.35 1.18 -12.16
C ASN A 97 -13.01 2.56 -12.37
N ILE A 98 -13.06 3.40 -11.32
CA ILE A 98 -13.66 4.74 -11.34
C ILE A 98 -12.65 5.82 -10.95
N LEU A 99 -11.37 5.62 -11.28
CA LEU A 99 -10.34 6.63 -11.01
C LEU A 99 -10.78 7.97 -11.61
N GLN A 100 -11.06 8.93 -10.73
CA GLN A 100 -11.41 10.28 -11.13
C GLN A 100 -10.14 11.10 -11.20
N GLU A 101 -9.99 11.83 -12.30
CA GLU A 101 -8.97 12.86 -12.43
C GLU A 101 -9.42 14.08 -11.61
N ASP A 102 -8.61 14.48 -10.63
CA ASP A 102 -8.96 15.61 -9.77
C ASP A 102 -8.78 16.93 -10.55
N GLN A 103 -9.53 17.97 -10.18
CA GLN A 103 -9.41 19.29 -10.82
C GLN A 103 -8.00 19.91 -10.67
N SER A 104 -7.23 19.47 -9.67
CA SER A 104 -5.82 19.82 -9.52
C SER A 104 -4.96 19.28 -10.67
N ASP A 105 -5.27 18.08 -11.17
CA ASP A 105 -4.45 17.41 -12.19
C ASP A 105 -4.57 18.13 -13.54
N ARG A 106 -5.76 18.63 -13.86
CA ARG A 106 -5.99 19.49 -15.04
C ARG A 106 -5.20 20.79 -15.01
N ASN A 107 -4.96 21.36 -13.84
CA ASN A 107 -4.11 22.54 -13.70
C ASN A 107 -2.61 22.20 -13.82
N LEU A 108 -2.22 20.93 -13.60
CA LEU A 108 -0.85 20.45 -13.83
C LEU A 108 -0.54 20.12 -15.30
N GLU A 109 -1.55 19.83 -16.14
CA GLU A 109 -1.34 19.68 -17.60
C GLU A 109 -0.72 20.94 -18.22
N SER A 110 -1.06 22.12 -17.69
CA SER A 110 -0.45 23.40 -18.08
C SER A 110 1.00 23.58 -17.58
N ALA A 111 1.46 22.78 -16.62
CA ALA A 111 2.77 22.90 -16.00
C ALA A 111 3.92 22.26 -16.81
N GLY A 112 3.63 21.74 -18.03
CA GLY A 112 4.66 21.28 -18.96
C GLY A 112 5.33 19.96 -18.59
N PHE A 113 4.74 19.17 -17.68
CA PHE A 113 5.16 17.80 -17.45
C PHE A 113 4.60 16.91 -18.56
N SER A 114 5.47 16.11 -19.19
CA SER A 114 5.12 15.17 -20.26
C SER A 114 4.37 13.97 -19.70
N THR A 115 3.09 14.13 -19.35
CA THR A 115 2.20 12.99 -19.09
C THR A 115 1.73 12.44 -20.43
N VAL A 116 2.17 11.23 -20.79
CA VAL A 116 1.60 10.50 -21.91
C VAL A 116 0.15 10.15 -21.54
N PRO A 117 -0.86 10.50 -22.33
CA PRO A 117 -2.24 10.10 -22.07
C PRO A 117 -2.38 8.60 -22.35
N GLU A 118 -2.07 7.76 -21.35
CA GLU A 118 -2.42 6.34 -21.39
C GLU A 118 -3.91 6.19 -21.04
N HIS A 119 -4.68 5.89 -22.06
CA HIS A 119 -6.06 5.44 -21.95
C HIS A 119 -6.06 3.92 -21.77
N LEU A 120 -6.88 3.41 -20.85
CA LEU A 120 -7.17 1.99 -20.67
C LEU A 120 -7.66 1.37 -21.98
N GLN A 121 -6.76 0.74 -22.73
CA GLN A 121 -7.10 -0.23 -23.77
C GLN A 121 -6.56 -1.61 -23.35
N SER A 122 -7.31 -2.27 -22.48
CA SER A 122 -7.36 -3.74 -22.46
C SER A 122 -8.82 -4.16 -22.67
N SER A 123 -9.26 -4.05 -23.92
CA SER A 123 -10.50 -4.68 -24.39
C SER A 123 -10.24 -6.18 -24.57
N PRO A 124 -11.17 -7.07 -24.19
CA PRO A 124 -10.97 -8.53 -24.14
C PRO A 124 -11.11 -9.18 -25.54
N SER A 125 -10.25 -8.80 -26.48
CA SER A 125 -10.27 -9.34 -27.86
C SER A 125 -8.97 -10.02 -28.31
N ASP A 126 -7.94 -10.09 -27.45
CA ASP A 126 -6.64 -10.70 -27.80
C ASP A 126 -6.48 -12.13 -27.26
N LEU A 127 -7.56 -12.90 -27.28
CA LEU A 127 -7.53 -14.35 -27.10
C LEU A 127 -8.27 -15.04 -28.26
N VAL A 128 -7.56 -15.18 -29.38
CA VAL A 128 -7.74 -16.25 -30.37
C VAL A 128 -6.38 -16.84 -30.68
#